data_AF-A0A7Y2TRG6-F1
#
_entry.id   AF-A0A7Y2TRG6-F1
#
_cell.length_a   1.000
_cell.length_b   1.000
_cell.length_c   1.000
_cell.angle_alpha   90.00
_cell.angle_beta   90.00
_cell.angle_gamma   90.00
#
_symmetry.space_group_name_H-M   'P 1'
#
loop_
_entity.id
_entity.type
_entity.pdbx_description
1 polymer ?
#
loop_
_entity_poly.entity_id
_entity_poly.type
_entity_poly.pdbx_seq_one_letter_code
_entity_poly.pdbx_strand_id
1 'polypeptide(L)'
;MRVVAASLNPAKHRAVGDAFHRQFPDTAITLRAIAVPSGVHDQPGSDAETRQGAVQRAQNARRAEPDADFWVGLEGGIDTFGEQLMAFAWMAVLDRDGRLGTARTVTLPLP
;
A
#
# COMPACT_ATOMS: atom_id res chain seq x y z
N MET A 1 4.52 -18.38 -1.49
CA MET A 1 3.57 -17.28 -1.69
C MET A 1 4.28 -16.11 -2.36
N ARG A 2 3.82 -15.69 -3.54
CA ARG A 2 4.37 -14.53 -4.28
C ARG A 2 3.57 -13.27 -3.92
N VAL A 3 4.28 -12.27 -3.43
CA VAL A 3 3.70 -10.98 -3.03
C VAL A 3 4.35 -9.88 -3.85
N VAL A 4 3.55 -8.99 -4.43
CA VAL A 4 4.03 -7.84 -5.20
C VAL A 4 3.75 -6.55 -4.45
N ALA A 5 4.79 -5.84 -4.05
CA ALA A 5 4.69 -4.52 -3.44
C ALA A 5 4.80 -3.43 -4.51
N ALA A 6 3.77 -2.60 -4.63
CA ALA A 6 3.65 -1.52 -5.61
C ALA A 6 4.45 -0.26 -5.21
N SER A 7 5.69 -0.44 -4.75
CA SER A 7 6.59 0.63 -4.35
C SER A 7 8.04 0.16 -4.37
N LEU A 8 8.95 1.00 -4.89
CA LEU A 8 10.39 0.79 -4.82
C LEU A 8 11.04 1.36 -3.54
N ASN A 9 10.27 2.04 -2.68
CA ASN A 9 10.78 2.54 -1.41
C ASN A 9 11.21 1.36 -0.50
N PRO A 10 12.47 1.28 -0.05
CA PRO A 10 12.97 0.18 0.79
C PRO A 10 12.24 0.01 2.12
N ALA A 11 11.74 1.10 2.72
CA ALA A 11 10.97 1.03 3.97
C ALA A 11 9.60 0.38 3.74
N LYS A 12 8.90 0.76 2.67
CA LYS A 12 7.61 0.14 2.29
C LYS A 12 7.80 -1.33 1.94
N HIS A 13 8.86 -1.67 1.20
CA HIS A 13 9.17 -3.06 0.85
C HIS A 13 9.41 -3.92 2.09
N ARG A 14 10.22 -3.44 3.04
CA ARG A 14 10.44 -4.12 4.33
C ARG A 14 9.16 -4.29 5.12
N ALA A 15 8.35 -3.24 5.24
CA ALA A 15 7.09 -3.29 5.97
C ALA A 15 6.12 -4.36 5.41
N VAL A 16 6.02 -4.50 4.09
CA VAL A 16 5.24 -5.58 3.46
C VAL A 16 5.85 -6.94 3.78
N GLY A 17 7.16 -7.09 3.62
CA GLY A 17 7.86 -8.33 3.93
C GLY A 17 7.60 -8.79 5.37
N ASP A 18 7.82 -7.91 6.34
CA ASP A 18 7.65 -8.20 7.76
C ASP A 18 6.19 -8.55 8.10
N ALA A 19 5.22 -7.81 7.54
CA ALA A 19 3.81 -8.07 7.75
C ALA A 19 3.38 -9.46 7.23
N PHE A 20 3.81 -9.83 6.02
CA PHE A 20 3.48 -11.13 5.45
C PHE A 20 4.18 -12.28 6.18
N HIS A 21 5.45 -12.13 6.56
CA HIS A 21 6.15 -13.17 7.35
C HIS A 21 5.49 -13.37 8.72
N ARG A 22 5.00 -12.30 9.36
CA ARG A 22 4.30 -12.40 10.64
C ARG A 22 2.93 -13.08 10.51
N GLN A 23 2.20 -12.80 9.42
CA GLN A 23 0.87 -13.38 9.19
C GLN A 23 0.94 -14.84 8.71
N PHE A 24 1.98 -15.20 7.97
CA PHE A 24 2.18 -16.53 7.38
C PHE A 24 3.56 -17.11 7.75
N PRO A 25 3.81 -17.41 9.04
CA PRO A 25 5.15 -17.75 9.54
C PRO A 25 5.75 -19.00 8.89
N ASP A 26 4.91 -19.98 8.54
CA ASP A 26 5.35 -21.26 7.98
C ASP A 26 5.32 -21.28 6.43
N THR A 27 5.08 -20.14 5.79
CA THR A 27 5.00 -20.04 4.33
C THR A 27 6.22 -19.31 3.77
N ALA A 28 6.92 -19.93 2.82
CA ALA A 28 7.98 -19.25 2.07
C ALA A 28 7.40 -18.08 1.25
N ILE A 29 7.88 -16.87 1.51
CA ILE A 29 7.43 -15.64 0.84
C ILE A 29 8.48 -15.17 -0.16
N THR A 30 8.06 -14.97 -1.41
CA THR A 30 8.84 -14.30 -2.44
C THR A 30 8.25 -12.92 -2.66
N LEU A 31 8.93 -11.89 -2.15
CA LEU A 31 8.50 -10.50 -2.28
C LEU A 31 9.16 -9.84 -3.48
N ARG A 32 8.36 -9.16 -4.32
CA ARG A 32 8.81 -8.40 -5.48
C ARG A 32 8.37 -6.94 -5.37
N ALA A 33 9.30 -6.01 -5.52
CA ALA A 33 8.99 -4.58 -5.65
C ALA A 33 8.81 -4.19 -7.12
N ILE A 34 7.78 -3.40 -7.42
CA ILE A 34 7.59 -2.79 -8.74
C ILE A 34 7.16 -1.32 -8.61
N ALA A 35 7.45 -0.53 -9.65
CA ALA A 35 6.94 0.82 -9.80
C ALA A 35 5.68 0.80 -10.67
N VAL A 36 4.58 1.33 -10.14
CA VAL A 36 3.31 1.54 -10.87
C VAL A 36 2.71 2.88 -10.45
N PRO A 37 1.98 3.58 -11.33
CA PRO A 37 1.35 4.85 -10.99
C PRO A 37 0.24 4.67 -9.95
N SER A 38 0.09 5.66 -9.06
CA SER A 38 -1.01 5.75 -8.09
C SER A 38 -2.30 6.29 -8.72
N GLY A 39 -2.21 7.01 -9.83
CA GLY A 39 -3.37 7.66 -10.47
C GLY A 39 -3.95 8.83 -9.67
N VAL A 40 -3.25 9.29 -8.64
CA VAL A 40 -3.56 10.48 -7.84
C VAL A 40 -2.31 11.38 -7.74
N HIS A 41 -2.40 12.52 -7.08
CA HIS A 41 -1.24 13.41 -6.88
C HIS A 41 -0.11 12.70 -6.13
N ASP A 42 1.14 13.13 -6.37
CA ASP A 42 2.33 12.60 -5.71
C ASP A 42 2.29 12.78 -4.18
N GLN A 43 1.61 13.84 -3.72
CA GLN A 43 1.27 14.09 -2.32
C GLN A 43 -0.25 14.26 -2.18
N PRO A 44 -1.01 13.18 -1.96
CA PRO A 44 -2.45 13.24 -1.76
C PRO A 44 -2.82 14.14 -0.57
N GLY A 45 -3.81 15.00 -0.78
CA GLY A 45 -4.23 16.04 0.18
C GLY A 45 -5.48 15.69 0.98
N SER A 46 -5.98 14.47 0.86
CA SER A 46 -7.13 13.98 1.64
C SER A 46 -7.04 12.49 1.95
N ASP A 47 -7.76 12.05 2.97
CA ASP A 47 -7.91 10.62 3.30
C ASP A 47 -8.42 9.79 2.10
N ALA A 48 -9.44 10.29 1.40
CA ALA A 48 -10.09 9.60 0.30
C ALA A 48 -9.14 9.43 -0.91
N GLU A 49 -8.43 10.49 -1.27
CA GLU A 49 -7.45 10.47 -2.36
C GLU A 49 -6.29 9.53 -2.04
N THR A 50 -5.78 9.56 -0.80
CA THR A 50 -4.71 8.67 -0.36
C THR A 50 -5.12 7.20 -0.43
N ARG A 51 -6.34 6.89 0.03
CA ARG A 51 -6.90 5.53 -0.07
C ARG A 51 -7.05 5.11 -1.53
N GLN A 52 -7.54 6.00 -2.39
CA GLN A 52 -7.66 5.73 -3.83
C GLN A 52 -6.29 5.41 -4.45
N GLY A 53 -5.25 6.20 -4.14
CA GLY A 53 -3.89 5.94 -4.60
C GLY A 53 -3.38 4.56 -4.20
N ALA A 54 -3.56 4.17 -2.94
CA ALA A 54 -3.17 2.84 -2.46
C ALA A 54 -3.91 1.70 -3.20
N VAL A 55 -5.23 1.82 -3.37
CA VAL A 55 -6.03 0.81 -4.10
C VAL A 55 -5.61 0.72 -5.56
N GLN A 56 -5.42 1.86 -6.22
CA GLN A 56 -5.03 1.91 -7.62
C GLN A 56 -3.63 1.33 -7.84
N ARG A 57 -2.69 1.57 -6.93
CA ARG A 57 -1.37 0.91 -6.95
C ARG A 57 -1.50 -0.61 -6.88
N ALA A 58 -2.31 -1.15 -5.96
CA ALA A 58 -2.52 -2.60 -5.85
C ALA A 58 -3.13 -3.19 -7.14
N GLN A 59 -4.13 -2.51 -7.72
CA GLN A 59 -4.75 -2.93 -8.98
C GLN A 59 -3.79 -2.86 -10.18
N ASN A 60 -3.00 -1.79 -10.29
CA ASN A 60 -2.02 -1.63 -11.35
C ASN A 60 -0.88 -2.65 -11.21
N ALA A 61 -0.48 -2.98 -9.99
CA ALA A 61 0.46 -4.06 -9.73
C ALA A 61 -0.08 -5.42 -10.18
N ARG A 62 -1.37 -5.69 -9.95
CA ARG A 62 -2.04 -6.90 -10.46
C ARG A 62 -2.06 -6.97 -11.99
N ARG A 63 -2.29 -5.85 -12.66
CA ARG A 63 -2.25 -5.79 -14.13
C ARG A 63 -0.84 -6.03 -14.67
N ALA A 64 0.18 -5.51 -14.00
CA ALA A 64 1.57 -5.63 -14.41
C ALA A 64 2.16 -7.03 -14.15
N GLU A 65 1.82 -7.65 -13.01
CA GLU A 65 2.26 -8.99 -12.62
C GLU A 65 1.07 -9.85 -12.18
N PRO A 66 0.27 -10.40 -13.11
CA PRO A 66 -0.98 -11.10 -12.81
C PRO A 66 -0.81 -12.44 -12.09
N ASP A 67 0.40 -13.01 -12.11
CA ASP A 67 0.70 -14.35 -11.58
C ASP A 67 1.22 -14.33 -10.13
N ALA A 68 0.77 -13.37 -9.32
CA ALA A 68 1.05 -13.32 -7.87
C ALA A 68 -0.14 -13.84 -7.05
N ASP A 69 0.12 -14.09 -5.76
CA ASP A 69 -0.93 -14.45 -4.79
C ASP A 69 -1.55 -13.19 -4.17
N PHE A 70 -0.72 -12.15 -3.97
CA PHE A 70 -1.12 -10.87 -3.39
C PHE A 70 -0.45 -9.67 -4.06
N TRP A 71 -1.17 -8.55 -4.12
CA TRP A 71 -0.66 -7.24 -4.53
C TRP A 71 -0.92 -6.19 -3.46
N VAL A 72 0.11 -5.42 -3.14
CA VAL A 72 0.08 -4.48 -2.01
C VAL A 72 0.38 -3.07 -2.49
N GLY A 73 -0.60 -2.18 -2.33
CA GLY A 73 -0.43 -0.74 -2.51
C GLY A 73 -0.26 -0.05 -1.16
N LEU A 74 0.70 0.88 -1.09
CA LEU A 74 0.92 1.74 0.07
C LEU A 74 1.05 3.20 -0.39
N GLU A 75 0.18 4.06 0.09
CA GLU A 75 0.20 5.49 -0.22
C GLU A 75 0.31 6.30 1.06
N GLY A 76 1.25 7.24 1.11
CA GLY A 76 1.31 8.24 2.17
C GLY A 76 0.49 9.45 1.74
N GLY A 77 -0.16 10.10 2.69
CA GLY A 77 -0.99 11.26 2.44
C GLY A 77 -0.95 12.24 3.58
N ILE A 78 -1.47 13.43 3.31
CA ILE A 78 -1.72 14.45 4.31
C ILE A 78 -3.20 14.84 4.25
N ASP A 79 -3.72 15.33 5.37
CA ASP A 79 -5.05 15.92 5.44
C ASP A 79 -5.05 16.97 6.55
N THR A 80 -5.92 17.97 6.43
CA THR A 80 -6.03 19.06 7.40
C THR A 80 -7.29 18.87 8.24
N PHE A 81 -7.10 18.68 9.55
CA PHE A 81 -8.20 18.56 10.50
C PHE A 81 -8.27 19.82 11.34
N GLY A 82 -9.24 20.69 11.04
CA GLY A 82 -9.28 22.04 11.62
C GLY A 82 -8.13 22.87 11.09
N GLU A 83 -7.23 23.31 11.96
CA GLU A 83 -6.01 24.05 11.60
C GLU A 83 -4.75 23.15 11.61
N GLN A 84 -4.88 21.88 11.99
CA GLN A 84 -3.76 20.97 12.15
C GLN A 84 -3.54 20.13 10.90
N LEU A 85 -2.35 20.26 10.30
CA LEU A 85 -1.91 19.35 9.23
C LEU A 85 -1.49 18.02 9.83
N MET A 86 -1.95 16.93 9.24
CA MET A 86 -1.73 15.58 9.71
C MET A 86 -1.19 14.69 8.58
N ALA A 87 -0.28 13.78 8.91
CA ALA A 87 0.22 12.75 8.00
C ALA A 87 -0.30 11.37 8.38
N PHE A 88 -0.55 10.53 7.37
CA PHE A 88 -0.95 9.13 7.52
C PHE A 88 -0.62 8.33 6.26
N ALA A 89 -0.88 7.04 6.28
CA ALA A 89 -0.78 6.18 5.11
C ALA A 89 -1.95 5.21 5.02
N TRP A 90 -2.31 4.86 3.78
CA TRP A 90 -3.24 3.79 3.47
C TRP A 90 -2.51 2.59 2.89
N MET A 91 -2.92 1.40 3.33
CA MET A 91 -2.52 0.12 2.79
C MET A 91 -3.72 -0.53 2.12
N ALA A 92 -3.50 -1.06 0.92
CA ALA A 92 -4.46 -1.85 0.17
C ALA A 92 -3.83 -3.19 -0.20
N VAL A 93 -4.46 -4.29 0.18
CA VAL A 93 -4.02 -5.66 -0.14
C VAL A 93 -5.10 -6.33 -0.97
N LEU A 94 -4.73 -6.72 -2.18
CA LEU A 94 -5.59 -7.44 -3.12
C LEU A 94 -5.14 -8.89 -3.20
N ASP A 95 -6.05 -9.84 -3.02
CA ASP A 95 -5.77 -11.27 -3.22
C ASP A 95 -6.06 -11.72 -4.67
N ARG A 96 -5.65 -12.95 -4.99
CA ARG A 96 -5.87 -13.59 -6.29
C ARG A 96 -7.35 -13.65 -6.70
N ASP A 97 -8.25 -13.89 -5.75
CA ASP A 97 -9.70 -13.96 -5.96
C ASP A 97 -10.34 -12.58 -6.15
N GLY A 98 -9.58 -11.50 -5.96
CA GLY A 98 -10.07 -10.13 -6.11
C GLY A 98 -10.64 -9.51 -4.83
N ARG A 99 -10.48 -10.16 -3.67
CA ARG A 99 -10.84 -9.57 -2.38
C ARG A 99 -9.85 -8.46 -2.04
N LEU A 100 -10.39 -7.32 -1.63
CA LEU A 100 -9.62 -6.13 -1.29
C LEU A 100 -9.76 -5.82 0.20
N GLY A 101 -8.64 -5.91 0.93
CA GLY A 101 -8.52 -5.38 2.28
C GLY A 101 -7.88 -3.99 2.26
N THR A 102 -8.41 -3.04 3.03
CA THR A 102 -7.80 -1.71 3.20
C THR A 102 -7.68 -1.35 4.67
N ALA A 103 -6.57 -0.72 5.06
CA ALA A 103 -6.35 -0.20 6.40
C ALA A 103 -5.59 1.12 6.36
N ARG A 104 -5.85 1.99 7.34
CA ARG A 104 -5.12 3.25 7.52
C ARG A 104 -4.21 3.15 8.74
N THR A 105 -3.04 3.78 8.68
CA THR A 105 -2.18 3.95 9.85
C THR A 105 -2.82 4.87 10.87
N VAL A 106 -2.23 4.91 12.07
CA VAL A 106 -2.43 6.03 12.98
C VAL A 106 -2.03 7.34 12.29
N THR A 107 -2.67 8.42 12.69
CA THR A 107 -2.44 9.77 12.19
C THR A 107 -1.37 10.46 13.04
N LEU A 108 -0.43 11.16 12.39
CA LEU A 108 0.64 11.93 13.02
C LEU A 108 0.41 13.43 12.78
N PRO A 109 0.24 14.27 13.83
CA PRO A 109 0.27 15.72 13.67
C PRO A 109 1.65 16.19 13.22
N LEU A 110 1.67 17.06 12.22
CA LEU A 110 2.90 17.69 11.74
C LEU A 110 3.19 18.98 12.53
N PRO A 111 4.48 19.36 12.70
CA PRO A 111 4.88 20.58 13.39
C PRO A 111 4.34 21.87 12.76
#